data_AF-A0AAV4GCI2-F1
#
_entry.id   AF-A0AAV4GCI2-F1
#
_cell.length_a   1.000
_cell.length_b   1.000
_cell.length_c   1.000
_cell.angle_alpha   90.00
_cell.angle_beta   90.00
_cell.angle_gamma   90.00
#
_symmetry.space_group_name_H-M   'P 1'
#
loop_
_entity.id
_entity.type
_entity.pdbx_description
1 polymer ?
#
loop_
_entity_poly.entity_id
_entity_poly.type
_entity_poly.pdbx_seq_one_letter_code
_entity_poly.pdbx_strand_id
1 'polypeptide(L)'
;MAAFYKLDDIWKSNRIMKDTKLILYTSNVRSVLLYALETWRTNQMIESKLRDFEGRCLRRILGIRWEHRVTNKEMSERTGIRPIVEEVKKRRWRWLGHVLRMSKSRHPLIALAWNPQGARKKGRLQGTWGRSVERT
;
A
#
# COMPACT_ATOMS: atom_id res chain seq x y z
N MET A 1 8.24 6.08 -6.19
CA MET A 1 9.72 6.12 -6.22
C MET A 1 10.23 7.56 -6.16
N ALA A 2 9.82 8.46 -7.07
CA ALA A 2 10.30 9.85 -7.12
C ALA A 2 10.23 10.61 -5.78
N ALA A 3 9.11 10.50 -5.04
CA ALA A 3 8.93 11.21 -3.76
C ALA A 3 9.95 10.82 -2.68
N PHE A 4 10.37 9.54 -2.62
CA PHE A 4 11.36 9.10 -1.64
C PHE A 4 12.78 9.56 -2.02
N TYR A 5 13.13 9.49 -3.31
CA TYR A 5 14.44 9.92 -3.80
C TYR A 5 14.64 11.44 -3.73
N LYS A 6 13.57 12.24 -3.84
CA LYS A 6 13.65 13.70 -3.66
C LYS A 6 14.07 14.12 -2.25
N LEU A 7 13.88 13.25 -1.26
CA LEU A 7 14.19 13.52 0.15
C LEU A 7 15.44 12.74 0.61
N ASP A 8 16.30 12.30 -0.31
CA ASP A 8 17.45 11.43 0.01
C ASP A 8 18.44 12.08 0.99
N ASP A 9 18.65 13.39 0.88
CA ASP A 9 19.51 14.15 1.81
C ASP A 9 18.97 14.15 3.25
N ILE A 10 17.64 14.19 3.40
CA ILE A 10 16.97 14.11 4.70
C ILE A 10 17.17 12.73 5.31
N TRP A 11 17.04 11.67 4.51
CA TRP A 11 17.22 10.30 4.99
C TRP A 11 18.66 10.05 5.45
N LYS A 12 19.65 10.60 4.73
CA LYS A 12 21.08 10.50 5.05
C LYS A 12 21.52 11.35 6.24
N SER A 13 20.84 12.47 6.51
CA SER A 13 21.24 13.40 7.56
C SER A 13 21.12 12.82 8.97
N ASN A 14 22.20 12.81 9.74
CA ASN A 14 22.16 12.41 11.17
C ASN A 14 21.63 13.50 12.11
N ARG A 15 21.39 14.72 11.60
CA ARG A 15 20.89 15.85 12.40
C ARG A 15 19.41 15.73 12.75
N ILE A 16 18.66 14.94 11.99
CA ILE A 16 17.21 14.81 12.12
C ILE A 16 16.90 13.53 12.88
N MET A 17 16.05 13.63 13.90
CA MET A 17 15.59 12.47 14.68
C MET A 17 14.88 11.44 13.80
N LYS A 18 15.06 10.16 14.12
CA LYS A 18 14.46 9.04 13.39
C LYS A 18 12.93 9.14 13.36
N ASP A 19 12.33 9.56 14.47
CA ASP A 19 10.87 9.70 14.59
C ASP A 19 10.31 10.76 13.63
N THR A 20 10.97 11.91 13.51
CA THR A 20 10.61 12.95 12.54
C THR A 20 10.71 12.42 11.10
N LYS A 21 11.74 11.64 10.78
CA LYS A 21 11.86 11.00 9.46
C LYS A 21 10.74 10.00 9.20
N LEU A 22 10.31 9.24 10.21
CA LEU A 22 9.18 8.31 10.09
C LEU A 22 7.85 9.05 9.85
N ILE A 23 7.65 10.21 10.48
CA ILE A 23 6.50 11.08 10.22
C ILE A 23 6.52 11.60 8.78
N LEU A 24 7.67 12.07 8.30
CA LEU A 24 7.83 12.53 6.91
C LEU A 24 7.59 11.42 5.89
N TYR A 25 8.10 10.21 6.17
CA TYR A 25 7.85 9.04 5.34
C TYR A 25 6.37 8.69 5.27
N THR A 26 5.70 8.68 6.42
CA THR A 26 4.27 8.32 6.52
C THR A 26 3.38 9.34 5.80
N SER A 27 3.68 10.63 5.97
CA SER A 27 2.89 11.73 5.40
C SER A 27 3.08 11.93 3.89
N ASN A 28 4.29 11.74 3.35
CA ASN A 28 4.59 12.04 1.94
C ASN A 28 4.67 10.78 1.07
N VAL A 29 5.44 9.79 1.49
CA VAL A 29 5.77 8.63 0.65
C VAL A 29 4.69 7.56 0.78
N ARG A 30 4.33 7.23 2.02
CA ARG A 30 3.35 6.19 2.33
C ARG A 30 1.94 6.60 1.91
N SER A 31 1.54 7.85 2.13
CA SER A 31 0.22 8.36 1.74
C SER A 31 -0.03 8.25 0.24
N VAL A 32 0.92 8.72 -0.59
CA VAL A 32 0.86 8.65 -2.06
C VAL A 32 0.81 7.19 -2.53
N LEU A 33 1.61 6.33 -1.90
CA LEU A 33 1.61 4.91 -2.24
C LEU A 33 0.27 4.24 -1.88
N LEU A 34 -0.29 4.51 -0.70
CA LEU A 34 -1.58 3.98 -0.28
C LEU A 34 -2.71 4.42 -1.20
N TYR A 35 -2.74 5.69 -1.60
CA TYR A 35 -3.75 6.21 -2.54
C TYR A 35 -3.72 5.47 -3.88
N ALA A 36 -2.53 5.26 -4.45
CA ALA A 36 -2.40 4.48 -5.69
C ALA A 36 -2.85 3.02 -5.51
N LEU A 37 -2.56 2.40 -4.36
CA LEU A 37 -2.87 1.00 -4.11
C LEU A 37 -4.35 0.73 -3.77
N GLU A 38 -5.06 1.72 -3.24
CA GLU A 38 -6.50 1.64 -3.04
C GLU A 38 -7.24 1.44 -4.37
N THR A 39 -6.83 2.18 -5.40
CA THR A 39 -7.45 2.15 -6.73
C THR A 39 -6.95 1.01 -7.61
N TRP A 40 -5.70 0.56 -7.42
CA TRP A 40 -5.10 -0.48 -8.25
C TRP A 40 -5.48 -1.89 -7.81
N ARG A 41 -5.40 -2.83 -8.75
CA ARG A 41 -5.46 -4.26 -8.47
C ARG A 41 -4.18 -4.69 -7.72
N THR A 42 -4.29 -5.36 -6.56
CA THR A 42 -3.13 -6.08 -6.01
C THR A 42 -3.09 -7.51 -6.53
N ASN A 43 -1.88 -7.94 -6.86
CA ASN A 43 -1.53 -9.33 -7.11
C ASN A 43 -0.45 -9.71 -6.08
N GLN A 44 -0.24 -11.00 -5.82
CA GLN A 44 0.79 -11.46 -4.88
C GLN A 44 2.18 -10.92 -5.25
N MET A 45 2.49 -10.82 -6.55
CA MET A 45 3.74 -10.21 -7.03
C MET A 45 3.86 -8.72 -6.64
N ILE A 46 2.75 -7.98 -6.72
CA ILE A 46 2.72 -6.55 -6.36
C ILE A 46 2.88 -6.43 -4.85
N GLU A 47 2.20 -7.26 -4.07
CA GLU A 47 2.31 -7.28 -2.61
C GLU A 47 3.73 -7.61 -2.13
N SER A 48 4.41 -8.54 -2.80
CA SER A 48 5.82 -8.84 -2.52
C SER A 48 6.71 -7.63 -2.80
N LYS A 49 6.58 -7.02 -3.99
CA LYS A 49 7.33 -5.80 -4.36
C LYS A 49 7.08 -4.63 -3.40
N LEU A 50 5.85 -4.50 -2.88
CA LEU A 50 5.49 -3.48 -1.90
C LEU A 50 6.15 -3.72 -0.56
N ARG A 51 6.16 -4.96 -0.06
CA ARG A 51 6.89 -5.35 1.15
C ARG A 51 8.37 -5.04 1.02
N ASP A 52 8.97 -5.39 -0.11
CA ASP A 52 10.39 -5.11 -0.36
C ASP A 52 10.67 -3.61 -0.44
N PHE A 53 9.79 -2.84 -1.08
CA PHE A 53 9.92 -1.39 -1.16
C PHE A 53 9.84 -0.72 0.21
N GLU A 54 8.80 -1.03 0.99
CA GLU A 54 8.63 -0.55 2.36
C GLU A 54 9.85 -0.94 3.22
N GLY A 55 10.27 -2.19 3.15
CA GLY A 55 11.44 -2.68 3.87
C GLY A 55 12.74 -1.96 3.50
N ARG A 56 12.96 -1.62 2.22
CA ARG A 56 14.12 -0.82 1.79
C ARG A 56 14.06 0.61 2.33
N CYS A 57 12.89 1.26 2.26
CA CYS A 57 12.71 2.60 2.77
C CYS A 57 12.96 2.69 4.28
N LEU A 58 12.33 1.79 5.06
CA LEU A 58 12.47 1.78 6.52
C LEU A 58 13.90 1.48 6.96
N ARG A 59 14.58 0.51 6.33
CA ARG A 59 16.00 0.23 6.62
C ARG A 59 16.88 1.47 6.39
N ARG A 60 16.64 2.20 5.30
CA ARG A 60 17.39 3.43 5.00
C ARG A 60 17.12 4.53 6.03
N ILE A 61 15.86 4.73 6.45
CA ILE A 61 15.50 5.75 7.46
C ILE A 61 16.12 5.42 8.82
N LEU A 62 16.10 4.15 9.22
CA LEU A 62 16.62 3.69 10.51
C LEU A 62 18.14 3.54 10.54
N GLY A 63 18.80 3.57 9.37
CA GLY A 63 20.23 3.32 9.23
C GLY A 63 20.63 1.86 9.43
N ILE A 64 19.71 0.92 9.22
CA ILE A 64 19.97 -0.51 9.43
C ILE A 64 20.75 -1.07 8.23
N ARG A 65 21.96 -1.56 8.49
CA ARG A 65 22.77 -2.27 7.50
C ARG A 65 22.34 -3.73 7.37
N TRP A 66 22.75 -4.39 6.29
CA TRP A 66 22.45 -5.80 6.03
C TRP A 66 22.99 -6.74 7.14
N GLU A 67 24.08 -6.32 7.80
CA GLU A 67 24.78 -7.05 8.86
C GLU A 67 23.91 -7.31 10.10
N HIS A 68 22.96 -6.41 10.39
CA HIS A 68 22.15 -6.47 11.61
C HIS A 68 21.06 -7.55 11.57
N ARG A 69 20.85 -8.25 10.44
CA ARG A 69 19.87 -9.34 10.24
C ARG A 69 18.45 -9.06 10.81
N VAL A 70 18.03 -7.79 10.81
CA VAL A 70 16.73 -7.37 11.36
C VAL A 70 15.59 -7.88 10.49
N THR A 71 14.65 -8.56 11.13
CA THR A 71 13.46 -9.11 10.47
C THR A 71 12.45 -8.00 10.14
N ASN A 72 11.59 -8.21 9.14
CA ASN A 72 10.56 -7.22 8.80
C ASN A 72 9.53 -7.02 9.93
N LYS A 73 9.27 -8.06 10.74
CA LYS A 73 8.40 -7.99 11.91
C LYS A 73 8.99 -7.06 12.97
N GLU A 74 10.26 -7.28 13.31
CA GLU A 74 10.99 -6.44 14.27
C GLU A 74 11.07 -4.97 13.81
N MET A 75 11.27 -4.71 12.51
CA MET A 75 11.20 -3.34 11.99
C MET A 75 9.81 -2.70 12.16
N SER A 76 8.74 -3.48 11.94
CA SER A 76 7.36 -2.99 12.14
C SER A 76 7.11 -2.65 13.61
N GLU A 77 7.60 -3.49 14.54
CA GLU A 77 7.51 -3.25 15.99
C GLU A 77 8.27 -1.99 16.41
N ARG A 78 9.52 -1.82 15.94
CA ARG A 78 10.35 -0.63 16.24
C ARG A 78 9.77 0.68 15.70
N THR A 79 9.09 0.63 14.55
CA THR A 79 8.55 1.84 13.89
C THR A 79 7.11 2.13 14.30
N GLY A 80 6.40 1.16 14.87
CA GLY A 80 4.95 1.24 15.09
C GLY A 80 4.13 1.28 13.80
N ILE A 81 4.77 1.10 12.63
CA ILE A 81 4.12 1.18 11.32
C ILE A 81 3.63 -0.22 10.96
N ARG A 82 2.31 -0.35 10.74
CA ARG A 82 1.72 -1.60 10.22
C ARG A 82 2.27 -1.90 8.82
N PRO A 83 2.46 -3.18 8.45
CA PRO A 83 2.84 -3.54 7.09
C PRO A 83 1.91 -2.92 6.04
N ILE A 84 2.47 -2.38 4.97
CA ILE A 84 1.68 -1.65 3.96
C ILE A 84 0.58 -2.52 3.34
N VAL A 85 0.85 -3.81 3.15
CA VAL A 85 -0.12 -4.75 2.57
C VAL A 85 -1.36 -4.83 3.46
N GLU A 86 -1.19 -4.97 4.77
CA GLU A 86 -2.31 -5.03 5.72
C GLU A 86 -3.12 -3.73 5.73
N GLU A 87 -2.44 -2.58 5.67
CA GLU A 87 -3.09 -1.27 5.63
C GLU A 87 -3.92 -1.10 4.33
N VAL A 88 -3.42 -1.59 3.19
CA VAL A 88 -4.17 -1.61 1.92
C VAL A 88 -5.39 -2.51 2.02
N LYS A 89 -5.26 -3.73 2.57
CA LYS A 89 -6.42 -4.63 2.78
C LYS A 89 -7.48 -3.95 3.63
N LYS A 90 -7.07 -3.36 4.76
CA LYS A 90 -7.97 -2.64 5.68
C LYS A 90 -8.70 -1.50 4.99
N ARG A 91 -8.00 -0.68 4.21
CA ARG A 91 -8.59 0.45 3.46
C ARG A 91 -9.61 -0.02 2.43
N ARG A 92 -9.31 -1.10 1.70
CA ARG A 92 -10.27 -1.69 0.75
C ARG A 92 -11.50 -2.26 1.42
N TRP A 93 -11.34 -2.96 2.55
CA TRP A 93 -12.48 -3.44 3.34
C TRP A 93 -13.34 -2.29 3.86
N ARG A 94 -12.73 -1.20 4.34
CA ARG A 94 -13.49 0.01 4.73
C ARG A 94 -14.26 0.62 3.55
N TRP A 95 -13.62 0.75 2.39
CA TRP A 95 -14.26 1.27 1.18
C TRP A 95 -15.41 0.37 0.73
N LEU A 96 -15.19 -0.95 0.69
CA LEU A 96 -16.22 -1.93 0.34
C LEU A 96 -17.41 -1.82 1.30
N GLY A 97 -17.15 -1.79 2.61
CA GLY A 97 -18.21 -1.59 3.61
C GLY A 97 -18.94 -0.25 3.45
N HIS A 98 -18.24 0.82 3.04
CA HIS A 98 -18.88 2.10 2.74
C HIS A 98 -19.80 2.00 1.52
N VAL A 99 -19.37 1.34 0.44
CA VAL A 99 -20.18 1.12 -0.77
C VAL A 99 -21.40 0.24 -0.47
N LEU A 100 -21.24 -0.83 0.31
CA LEU A 100 -22.35 -1.73 0.67
C LEU A 100 -23.42 -1.06 1.55
N ARG A 101 -23.06 -0.01 2.30
CA ARG A 101 -24.02 0.79 3.10
C ARG A 101 -24.72 1.89 2.30
N MET A 102 -24.34 2.13 1.04
CA MET A 102 -25.00 3.12 0.19
C MET A 102 -26.40 2.66 -0.25
N SER A 103 -27.27 3.60 -0.63
CA SER A 103 -28.56 3.26 -1.23
C SER A 103 -28.38 2.52 -2.57
N LYS A 104 -29.32 1.63 -2.90
CA LYS A 104 -29.32 0.81 -4.13
C LYS A 104 -29.27 1.63 -5.42
N SER A 105 -29.70 2.89 -5.38
CA SER A 105 -29.66 3.84 -6.51
C SER A 105 -28.26 4.42 -6.80
N ARG A 106 -27.28 4.23 -5.91
CA ARG A 106 -25.96 4.84 -6.05
C ARG A 106 -25.10 4.06 -7.04
N HIS A 107 -24.52 4.78 -8.01
CA HIS A 107 -23.64 4.24 -9.05
C HIS A 107 -22.53 3.30 -8.53
N PRO A 108 -21.83 3.57 -7.40
CA PRO A 108 -20.78 2.66 -6.92
C PRO A 108 -21.29 1.27 -6.54
N LEU A 109 -22.48 1.19 -5.93
CA LEU A 109 -23.09 -0.08 -5.55
C LEU A 109 -23.59 -0.86 -6.77
N ILE A 110 -24.19 -0.15 -7.74
CA ILE A 110 -24.60 -0.72 -9.03
C ILE A 110 -23.37 -1.27 -9.77
N ALA A 111 -22.30 -0.49 -9.87
CA ALA A 111 -21.07 -0.90 -10.54
C ALA A 111 -20.37 -2.09 -9.85
N LEU A 112 -20.45 -2.18 -8.52
CA LEU A 112 -19.91 -3.31 -7.76
C LEU A 112 -20.72 -4.60 -8.00
N ALA A 113 -22.06 -4.50 -8.05
CA ALA A 113 -22.95 -5.63 -8.30
C ALA A 113 -23.02 -6.04 -9.79
N TRP A 114 -22.57 -5.17 -10.69
CA TRP A 114 -22.68 -5.39 -12.12
C TRP A 114 -21.70 -6.47 -12.62
N ASN A 115 -22.26 -7.54 -13.18
CA ASN A 115 -21.51 -8.59 -13.85
C ASN A 115 -21.57 -8.38 -15.39
N PRO A 116 -20.49 -7.91 -16.04
CA PRO A 116 -20.50 -7.69 -17.48
C PRO A 116 -20.59 -9.02 -18.23
N GLN A 117 -21.64 -9.16 -19.03
CA GLN A 117 -21.88 -10.33 -19.88
C GLN A 117 -20.96 -10.31 -21.13
N GLY A 118 -20.57 -11.49 -21.61
CA GLY A 118 -19.80 -11.68 -22.85
C GLY A 118 -18.32 -12.04 -22.66
N ALA A 119 -17.67 -12.39 -23.78
CA ALA A 119 -16.26 -12.79 -23.80
C ALA A 119 -15.31 -11.61 -23.58
N ARG A 120 -14.22 -11.83 -22.84
CA ARG A 120 -13.21 -10.80 -22.61
C ARG A 120 -12.35 -10.60 -23.85
N LYS A 121 -12.21 -9.35 -24.31
CA LYS A 121 -11.26 -8.99 -25.37
C LYS A 121 -9.82 -9.28 -24.94
N LYS A 122 -8.99 -9.69 -25.90
CA LYS A 122 -7.54 -9.90 -25.73
C LYS A 122 -6.90 -8.61 -25.20
N GLY A 123 -6.07 -8.71 -24.16
CA GLY A 123 -5.43 -7.56 -23.50
C GLY A 123 -6.18 -7.00 -22.28
N ARG A 124 -7.45 -7.36 -22.06
CA ARG A 124 -8.17 -6.96 -20.84
C ARG A 124 -7.69 -7.78 -19.63
N LEU A 125 -7.41 -7.11 -18.51
CA LEU A 125 -6.97 -7.77 -17.27
C LEU A 125 -7.97 -8.84 -16.81
N GLN A 126 -7.44 -10.01 -16.44
CA GLN A 126 -8.24 -11.20 -16.08
C GLN A 126 -8.96 -11.13 -14.72
N GLY A 127 -8.76 -10.06 -13.93
CA GLY A 127 -9.42 -9.92 -12.63
C GLY A 127 -10.01 -8.53 -12.46
N THR A 128 -11.18 -8.47 -11.85
CA THR A 128 -11.84 -7.23 -11.43
C THR A 128 -11.29 -6.78 -10.07
N TRP A 129 -11.52 -5.51 -9.73
CA TRP A 129 -11.22 -4.99 -8.39
C TRP A 129 -11.93 -5.82 -7.31
N GLY A 130 -13.22 -6.17 -7.52
CA GLY A 130 -13.99 -7.03 -6.61
C GLY A 130 -13.34 -8.39 -6.33
N ARG A 131 -12.93 -9.13 -7.36
CA ARG A 131 -12.20 -10.41 -7.20
C ARG A 131 -10.87 -10.28 -6.48
N SER A 132 -10.30 -9.07 -6.42
CA SER A 132 -9.05 -8.83 -5.72
C SER A 132 -9.25 -8.55 -4.24
N VAL A 133 -10.45 -8.09 -3.84
CA VAL A 133 -10.85 -7.95 -2.43
C VAL A 133 -11.24 -9.31 -1.85
N GLU A 134 -11.93 -10.15 -2.62
CA GLU A 134 -12.30 -11.53 -2.23
C GLU A 134 -11.07 -12.44 -1.98
N ARG A 135 -9.93 -12.11 -2.61
CA ARG A 135 -8.68 -12.89 -2.49
C ARG A 135 -7.78 -12.44 -1.33
N THR A 136 -8.12 -11.36 -0.64
CA THR A 136 -7.29 -10.74 0.41
C THR A 136 -7.69 -11.15 1.81
#